data_AF-A0A0R0M6H1-F1
#
_entry.id   AF-A0A0R0M6H1-F1
#
_cell.length_a   1.000
_cell.length_b   1.000
_cell.length_c   1.000
_cell.angle_alpha   90.00
_cell.angle_beta   90.00
_cell.angle_gamma   90.00
#
_symmetry.space_group_name_H-M   'P 1'
#
loop_
_entity.id
_entity.type
_entity.pdbx_description
1 polymer ?
#
loop_
_entity_poly.entity_id
_entity_poly.type
_entity_poly.pdbx_seq_one_letter_code
_entity_poly.pdbx_strand_id
1 'polypeptide(L)'
;LTEVFIESNPRLFETNSELIDIIVGADMFGQMNFISIIDHYVFLKGKFYKIPYNDFDIAESDWLTVKEKLFLQKFANNKIQFFEFEANVRPLVVEILNSAKIRRRSHAIPVYLKNYGTNELLCYPIFGEREISDQMSRMLAFKNVAFYMEDEIKLLDQHGREIKNKPKKLPTFYQLSGQYGKARFDQFLTSEIPRKRQKKYVKVLILSKPLKEGNFFITFSQNIFIFQLDWETRVCPTNMFLIYIFAKDPLQSDIENEIGLDHESIILSISFERKITEPPI
;
A
#
# COMPACT_ATOMS: atom_id res chain seq x y z
N LEU A 1 -22.21 -5.78 -4.22
CA LEU A 1 -21.40 -5.02 -5.19
C LEU A 1 -21.34 -5.84 -6.47
N THR A 2 -21.75 -5.25 -7.58
CA THR A 2 -21.64 -5.83 -8.94
C THR A 2 -20.40 -5.34 -9.68
N GLU A 3 -19.72 -4.33 -9.14
CA GLU A 3 -18.58 -3.65 -9.75
C GLU A 3 -17.30 -3.95 -8.97
N VAL A 4 -16.16 -3.81 -9.66
CA VAL A 4 -14.81 -3.94 -9.11
C VAL A 4 -14.16 -2.56 -9.13
N PHE A 5 -13.61 -2.13 -7.99
CA PHE A 5 -12.83 -0.91 -7.87
C PHE A 5 -11.34 -1.24 -7.97
N ILE A 6 -10.71 -0.76 -9.05
CA ILE A 6 -9.28 -0.95 -9.28
C ILE A 6 -8.55 0.36 -9.01
N GLU A 7 -7.63 0.31 -8.04
CA GLU A 7 -6.79 1.43 -7.69
C GLU A 7 -5.72 1.66 -8.75
N SER A 8 -5.60 2.92 -9.18
CA SER A 8 -4.55 3.31 -10.11
C SER A 8 -3.15 3.37 -9.46
N ASN A 9 -3.10 3.36 -8.13
CA ASN A 9 -1.91 3.45 -7.30
C ASN A 9 -2.14 2.68 -6.00
N PRO A 10 -2.23 1.33 -6.07
CA PRO A 10 -2.61 0.49 -4.94
C PRO A 10 -1.56 0.53 -3.81
N ARG A 11 -2.02 0.74 -2.58
CA ARG A 11 -1.20 0.87 -1.38
C ARG A 11 -1.86 0.26 -0.14
N LEU A 12 -1.01 -0.23 0.75
CA LEU A 12 -1.37 -0.56 2.12
C LEU A 12 -0.78 0.49 3.06
N PHE A 13 -1.42 0.72 4.19
CA PHE A 13 -1.00 1.73 5.15
C PHE A 13 -0.50 1.08 6.43
N GLU A 14 0.68 1.45 6.90
CA GLU A 14 1.10 1.10 8.27
C GLU A 14 0.11 1.72 9.26
N THR A 15 -0.38 0.90 10.19
CA THR A 15 -1.35 1.31 11.22
C THR A 15 -0.81 2.39 12.16
N ASN A 16 0.51 2.49 12.28
CA ASN A 16 1.23 3.51 13.05
C ASN A 16 1.86 4.61 12.16
N SER A 17 1.32 4.82 10.95
CA SER A 17 1.80 5.87 10.06
C SER A 17 1.21 7.24 10.40
N GLU A 18 1.96 8.29 10.06
CA GLU A 18 1.53 9.69 10.18
C GLU A 18 0.20 9.96 9.48
N LEU A 19 -0.08 9.29 8.35
CA LEU A 19 -1.36 9.42 7.67
C LEU A 19 -2.52 8.91 8.54
N ILE A 20 -2.35 7.75 9.17
CA ILE A 20 -3.37 7.21 10.08
C ILE A 20 -3.56 8.14 11.28
N ASP A 21 -2.47 8.68 11.85
CA ASP A 21 -2.54 9.66 12.94
C ASP A 21 -3.31 10.93 12.52
N ILE A 22 -3.11 11.42 11.29
CA ILE A 22 -3.86 12.56 10.73
C ILE A 22 -5.35 12.22 10.60
N ILE A 23 -5.69 11.03 10.10
CA ILE A 23 -7.08 10.59 9.91
C ILE A 23 -7.77 10.46 11.28
N VAL A 24 -7.09 9.91 12.30
CA VAL A 24 -7.57 9.88 13.69
C VAL A 24 -7.77 11.31 14.21
N GLY A 25 -6.75 12.16 14.09
CA GLY A 25 -6.78 13.53 14.60
C GLY A 25 -7.82 14.43 13.92
N ALA A 26 -8.20 14.10 12.69
CA ALA A 26 -9.27 14.78 11.94
C ALA A 26 -10.68 14.23 12.22
N ASP A 27 -10.82 13.27 13.14
CA ASP A 27 -12.08 12.61 13.51
C ASP A 27 -12.78 11.93 12.31
N MET A 28 -11.98 11.43 11.36
CA MET A 28 -12.49 10.80 10.13
C MET A 28 -12.88 9.33 10.34
N PHE A 29 -12.47 8.70 11.45
CA PHE A 29 -12.79 7.30 11.75
C PHE A 29 -14.29 7.05 11.96
N GLY A 30 -15.07 8.06 12.32
CA GLY A 30 -16.53 7.94 12.35
C GLY A 30 -17.17 7.78 10.95
N GLN A 31 -16.40 8.01 9.88
CA GLN A 31 -16.90 8.09 8.50
C GLN A 31 -16.19 7.13 7.54
N MET A 32 -15.01 6.60 7.92
CA MET A 32 -14.24 5.64 7.14
C MET A 32 -13.80 4.49 8.03
N ASN A 33 -13.92 3.27 7.50
CA ASN A 33 -13.46 2.06 8.16
C ASN A 33 -12.24 1.50 7.45
N PHE A 34 -11.40 0.80 8.20
CA PHE A 34 -10.25 0.08 7.68
C PHE A 34 -10.38 -1.39 8.01
N ILE A 35 -9.89 -2.24 7.13
CA ILE A 35 -9.63 -3.65 7.42
C ILE A 35 -8.15 -3.83 7.77
N SER A 36 -7.88 -4.66 8.76
CA SER A 36 -6.52 -5.01 9.15
C SER A 36 -5.96 -6.08 8.21
N ILE A 37 -4.69 -5.92 7.83
CA ILE A 37 -3.91 -6.88 7.06
C ILE A 37 -2.80 -7.35 7.99
N ILE A 38 -3.05 -8.51 8.59
CA ILE A 38 -2.21 -9.08 9.65
C ILE A 38 -1.17 -10.03 9.04
N ASP A 39 -1.57 -10.76 8.00
CA ASP A 39 -0.73 -11.81 7.43
C ASP A 39 0.26 -11.25 6.41
N HIS A 40 1.55 -11.44 6.71
CA HIS A 40 2.66 -11.13 5.82
C HIS A 40 3.42 -12.41 5.50
N TYR A 41 3.63 -12.66 4.21
CA TYR A 41 4.42 -13.76 3.71
C TYR A 41 5.67 -13.27 2.99
N VAL A 42 6.73 -14.06 3.07
CA VAL A 42 7.86 -13.97 2.15
C VAL A 42 7.78 -15.16 1.20
N PHE A 43 7.84 -14.90 -0.10
CA PHE A 43 8.00 -15.96 -1.09
C PHE A 43 9.47 -16.13 -1.42
N LEU A 44 10.03 -17.29 -1.10
CA LEU A 44 11.46 -17.57 -1.28
C LEU A 44 11.66 -19.03 -1.69
N LYS A 45 12.42 -19.26 -2.76
CA LYS A 45 12.77 -20.61 -3.25
C LYS A 45 11.53 -21.51 -3.46
N GLY A 46 10.47 -20.95 -4.06
CA GLY A 46 9.24 -21.68 -4.38
C GLY A 46 8.30 -21.91 -3.20
N LYS A 47 8.55 -21.29 -2.03
CA LYS A 47 7.76 -21.50 -0.81
C LYS A 47 7.36 -20.19 -0.17
N PHE A 48 6.16 -20.19 0.42
CA PHE A 48 5.68 -19.11 1.29
C PHE A 48 6.11 -19.34 2.73
N TYR A 49 6.62 -18.29 3.37
CA TYR A 49 6.96 -18.28 4.78
C TYR A 49 6.14 -17.18 5.46
N LYS A 50 5.21 -17.53 6.35
CA LYS A 50 4.51 -16.54 7.18
C LYS A 50 5.49 -15.92 8.15
N ILE A 51 5.57 -14.60 8.15
CA ILE A 51 6.45 -13.84 9.06
C ILE A 51 5.76 -13.73 10.42
N PRO A 52 6.38 -14.22 11.50
CA PRO A 52 5.76 -14.21 12.81
C PRO A 52 5.91 -12.85 13.50
N TYR A 53 4.82 -12.18 13.87
CA TYR A 53 4.87 -10.86 14.51
C TYR A 53 4.58 -10.89 16.00
N ASN A 54 4.20 -12.03 16.57
CA ASN A 54 3.97 -12.18 18.01
C ASN A 54 4.40 -13.59 18.49
N ASP A 55 4.35 -13.82 19.80
CA ASP A 55 4.75 -15.09 20.41
C ASP A 55 3.90 -16.27 19.90
N PHE A 56 2.62 -16.03 19.61
CA PHE A 56 1.71 -17.03 19.09
C PHE A 56 2.10 -17.44 17.66
N ASP A 57 2.41 -16.49 16.78
CA ASP A 57 2.87 -16.79 15.42
C ASP A 57 4.20 -17.55 15.42
N ILE A 58 5.11 -17.25 16.36
CA ILE A 58 6.35 -18.01 16.53
C ILE A 58 6.02 -19.45 16.94
N ALA A 59 5.10 -19.63 17.89
CA ALA A 59 4.70 -20.95 18.37
C ALA A 59 4.05 -21.78 17.25
N GLU A 60 3.19 -21.18 16.44
CA GLU A 60 2.47 -21.83 15.33
C GLU A 60 3.30 -21.99 14.04
N SER A 61 4.46 -21.33 13.95
CA SER A 61 5.33 -21.42 12.76
C SER A 61 5.77 -22.87 12.49
N ASP A 62 5.54 -23.34 11.27
CA ASP A 62 5.89 -24.67 10.79
C ASP A 62 7.33 -24.76 10.26
N TRP A 63 7.87 -23.64 9.80
CA TRP A 63 9.19 -23.56 9.17
C TRP A 63 10.33 -23.32 10.19
N LEU A 64 10.01 -22.97 11.44
CA LEU A 64 10.96 -22.81 12.54
C LEU A 64 11.08 -24.07 13.40
N THR A 65 12.30 -24.47 13.72
CA THR A 65 12.54 -25.52 14.73
C THR A 65 12.28 -24.99 16.15
N VAL A 66 12.09 -25.88 17.13
CA VAL A 66 11.91 -25.50 18.55
C VAL A 66 13.06 -24.61 19.05
N LYS A 67 14.31 -24.93 18.67
CA LYS A 67 15.48 -24.12 19.00
C LYS A 67 15.36 -22.72 18.39
N GLU A 68 15.02 -22.62 17.11
CA GLU A 68 14.91 -21.33 16.41
C GLU A 68 13.75 -20.48 16.94
N LYS A 69 12.62 -21.08 17.30
CA LYS A 69 11.50 -20.40 17.98
C LYS A 69 11.98 -19.71 19.26
N LEU A 70 12.74 -20.43 20.09
CA LEU A 70 13.31 -19.88 21.32
C LEU A 70 14.26 -18.70 21.05
N PHE A 71 15.17 -18.82 20.08
CA PHE A 71 16.12 -17.75 19.75
C PHE A 71 15.43 -16.54 19.12
N LEU A 72 14.45 -16.75 18.24
CA LEU A 72 13.67 -15.67 17.65
C LEU A 72 12.87 -14.92 18.72
N GLN A 73 12.24 -15.63 19.66
CA GLN A 73 11.54 -15.02 20.78
C GLN A 73 12.48 -14.22 21.69
N LYS A 74 13.66 -14.74 22.00
CA LYS A 74 14.67 -14.00 22.77
C LYS A 74 15.12 -12.74 22.04
N PHE A 75 15.35 -12.85 20.74
CA PHE A 75 15.78 -11.73 19.91
C PHE A 75 14.70 -10.65 19.80
N ALA A 76 13.45 -11.05 19.52
CA ALA A 76 12.30 -10.15 19.42
C ALA A 76 12.04 -9.39 20.74
N ASN A 77 12.30 -10.02 21.87
CA ASN A 77 12.18 -9.41 23.20
C ASN A 77 13.47 -8.71 23.69
N ASN A 78 14.43 -8.41 22.80
CA ASN A 78 15.70 -7.75 23.11
C ASN A 78 16.56 -8.45 24.19
N LYS A 79 16.40 -9.76 24.39
CA LYS A 79 17.16 -10.56 25.37
C LYS A 79 18.52 -11.03 24.84
N ILE A 80 18.70 -11.01 23.52
CA ILE A 80 19.95 -11.34 22.82
C ILE A 80 20.17 -10.34 21.69
N GLN A 81 21.42 -10.17 21.27
CA GLN A 81 21.79 -9.31 20.14
C GLN A 81 21.64 -10.05 18.80
N PHE A 82 21.62 -9.31 17.69
CA PHE A 82 21.45 -9.90 16.36
C PHE A 82 22.54 -10.93 16.01
N PHE A 83 23.80 -10.68 16.37
CA PHE A 83 24.90 -11.61 16.10
C PHE A 83 24.74 -12.94 16.86
N GLU A 84 24.18 -12.91 18.08
CA GLU A 84 23.90 -14.10 18.86
C GLU A 84 22.75 -14.90 18.27
N PHE A 85 21.71 -14.21 17.79
CA PHE A 85 20.60 -14.81 17.06
C PHE A 85 21.09 -15.50 15.79
N GLU A 86 21.82 -14.77 14.94
CA GLU A 86 22.35 -15.26 13.66
C GLU A 86 23.25 -16.49 13.84
N ALA A 87 24.10 -16.51 14.87
CA ALA A 87 24.95 -17.66 15.17
C ALA A 87 24.19 -18.94 15.60
N ASN A 88 22.93 -18.81 16.01
CA ASN A 88 22.16 -19.91 16.61
C ASN A 88 20.98 -20.42 15.77
N VAL A 89 20.68 -19.77 14.63
CA VAL A 89 19.61 -20.15 13.71
C VAL A 89 20.16 -20.54 12.34
N ARG A 90 19.35 -21.23 11.52
CA ARG A 90 19.76 -21.55 10.14
C ARG A 90 19.87 -20.27 9.30
N PRO A 91 20.80 -20.21 8.32
CA PRO A 91 20.90 -19.07 7.39
C PRO A 91 19.58 -18.73 6.68
N LEU A 92 18.74 -19.75 6.40
CA LEU A 92 17.42 -19.57 5.81
C LEU A 92 16.50 -18.68 6.68
N VAL A 93 16.56 -18.79 8.00
CA VAL A 93 15.74 -17.97 8.92
C VAL A 93 16.12 -16.51 8.79
N VAL A 94 17.43 -16.24 8.78
CA VAL A 94 17.99 -14.90 8.61
C VAL A 94 17.63 -14.33 7.23
N GLU A 95 17.70 -15.16 6.18
CA GLU A 95 17.32 -14.80 4.80
C GLU A 95 15.83 -14.41 4.70
N ILE A 96 14.94 -15.19 5.33
CA ILE A 96 13.50 -14.91 5.37
C ILE A 96 13.22 -13.60 6.09
N LEU A 97 13.76 -13.40 7.29
CA LEU A 97 13.55 -12.17 8.07
C LEU A 97 14.16 -10.94 7.36
N ASN A 98 15.31 -11.09 6.70
CA ASN A 98 15.89 -10.03 5.89
C ASN A 98 15.09 -9.71 4.61
N SER A 99 14.29 -10.66 4.14
CA SER A 99 13.41 -10.50 2.98
C SER A 99 12.04 -9.93 3.36
N ALA A 100 11.65 -9.93 4.64
CA ALA A 100 10.38 -9.38 5.15
C ALA A 100 10.34 -7.83 5.16
N LYS A 101 10.83 -7.20 4.09
CA LYS A 101 10.92 -5.74 3.99
C LYS A 101 9.57 -5.12 3.64
N ILE A 102 8.99 -4.43 4.61
CA ILE A 102 7.82 -3.57 4.41
C ILE A 102 8.21 -2.24 3.73
N ARG A 103 9.50 -1.81 3.84
CA ARG A 103 10.00 -0.56 3.25
C ARG A 103 11.41 -0.67 2.63
N ARG A 104 11.78 0.32 1.81
CA ARG A 104 13.12 0.52 1.23
C ARG A 104 14.19 0.97 2.25
N ARG A 105 14.24 0.39 3.44
CA ARG A 105 15.36 0.61 4.38
C ARG A 105 16.45 -0.44 4.16
N SER A 106 17.69 -0.07 4.46
CA SER A 106 18.87 -0.92 4.26
C SER A 106 18.83 -2.19 5.11
N HIS A 107 18.06 -2.21 6.21
CA HIS A 107 17.99 -3.32 7.17
C HIS A 107 16.52 -3.66 7.46
N ALA A 108 16.09 -4.90 7.19
CA ALA A 108 14.71 -5.34 7.41
C ALA A 108 14.41 -5.65 8.88
N ILE A 109 15.41 -6.15 9.60
CA ILE A 109 15.28 -6.64 10.97
C ILE A 109 14.88 -5.55 11.97
N PRO A 110 15.45 -4.33 11.95
CA PRO A 110 14.96 -3.25 12.81
C PRO A 110 13.49 -2.88 12.56
N VAL A 111 13.03 -3.01 11.31
CA VAL A 111 11.62 -2.75 10.96
C VAL A 111 10.72 -3.87 11.47
N TYR A 112 11.15 -5.12 11.29
CA TYR A 112 10.48 -6.29 11.88
C TYR A 112 10.33 -6.13 13.40
N LEU A 113 11.41 -5.80 14.12
CA LEU A 113 11.37 -5.63 15.57
C LEU A 113 10.46 -4.48 16.02
N LYS A 114 10.41 -3.37 15.26
CA LYS A 114 9.48 -2.26 15.54
C LYS A 114 8.02 -2.71 15.52
N ASN A 115 7.71 -3.67 14.65
CA ASN A 115 6.36 -4.18 14.45
C ASN A 115 6.11 -5.49 15.21
N TYR A 116 7.06 -5.98 16.00
CA TYR A 116 6.84 -7.15 16.83
C TYR A 116 5.92 -6.81 18.00
N GLY A 117 4.91 -7.65 18.25
CA GLY A 117 3.84 -7.42 19.22
C GLY A 117 2.70 -6.53 18.70
N THR A 118 2.76 -6.03 17.46
CA THR A 118 1.62 -5.31 16.86
C THR A 118 0.63 -6.31 16.27
N ASN A 119 -0.61 -6.27 16.73
CA ASN A 119 -1.69 -7.12 16.22
C ASN A 119 -2.18 -6.71 14.81
N GLU A 120 -1.87 -5.50 14.37
CA GLU A 120 -2.31 -4.95 13.09
C GLU A 120 -1.13 -4.25 12.42
N LEU A 121 -0.47 -4.94 11.48
CA LEU A 121 0.74 -4.45 10.82
C LEU A 121 0.41 -3.36 9.79
N LEU A 122 -0.54 -3.69 8.93
CA LEU A 122 -0.99 -2.88 7.81
C LEU A 122 -2.51 -2.82 7.84
N CYS A 123 -3.06 -1.82 7.16
CA CYS A 123 -4.48 -1.68 6.98
C CYS A 123 -4.81 -1.18 5.58
N TYR A 124 -6.07 -1.39 5.20
CA TYR A 124 -6.62 -0.95 3.92
C TYR A 124 -8.01 -0.35 4.13
N PRO A 125 -8.33 0.82 3.54
CA PRO A 125 -9.64 1.45 3.68
C PRO A 125 -10.72 0.61 3.00
N ILE A 126 -11.83 0.40 3.69
CA ILE A 126 -13.03 -0.20 3.08
C ILE A 126 -13.51 0.75 1.97
N PHE A 127 -13.86 0.18 0.81
CA PHE A 127 -14.17 0.89 -0.45
C PHE A 127 -12.96 1.51 -1.17
N GLY A 128 -11.74 1.23 -0.72
CA GLY A 128 -10.51 1.62 -1.41
C GLY A 128 -9.96 2.99 -1.01
N GLU A 129 -8.81 3.35 -1.58
CA GLU A 129 -8.04 4.55 -1.23
C GLU A 129 -8.79 5.85 -1.53
N ARG A 130 -9.72 5.80 -2.50
CA ARG A 130 -10.59 6.95 -2.82
C ARG A 130 -11.33 7.46 -1.60
N GLU A 131 -11.67 6.59 -0.65
CA GLU A 131 -12.40 6.95 0.55
C GLU A 131 -11.64 7.97 1.40
N ILE A 132 -10.31 7.88 1.45
CA ILE A 132 -9.48 8.86 2.16
C ILE A 132 -9.68 10.25 1.55
N SER A 133 -9.58 10.37 0.22
CA SER A 133 -9.77 11.66 -0.47
C SER A 133 -11.21 12.19 -0.38
N ASP A 134 -12.21 11.31 -0.45
CA ASP A 134 -13.62 11.68 -0.40
C ASP A 134 -13.98 12.23 0.99
N GLN A 135 -13.51 11.56 2.06
CA GLN A 135 -13.75 12.01 3.43
C GLN A 135 -12.95 13.28 3.78
N MET A 136 -11.71 13.42 3.31
CA MET A 136 -10.97 14.69 3.47
C MET A 136 -11.71 15.84 2.76
N SER A 137 -12.23 15.60 1.56
CA SER A 137 -12.99 16.59 0.81
C SER A 137 -14.27 16.99 1.56
N ARG A 138 -14.98 16.01 2.14
CA ARG A 138 -16.15 16.26 2.98
C ARG A 138 -15.82 17.13 4.19
N MET A 139 -14.71 16.86 4.87
CA MET A 139 -14.28 17.65 6.03
C MET A 139 -13.97 19.10 5.67
N LEU A 140 -13.30 19.31 4.54
CA LEU A 140 -13.05 20.65 3.99
C LEU A 140 -14.36 21.34 3.59
N ALA A 141 -15.34 20.63 3.03
CA ALA A 141 -16.65 21.18 2.70
C ALA A 141 -17.39 21.68 3.94
N PHE A 142 -17.33 20.95 5.06
CA PHE A 142 -17.86 21.42 6.36
C PHE A 142 -17.14 22.68 6.88
N LYS A 143 -15.92 22.95 6.41
CA LYS A 143 -15.16 24.18 6.68
C LYS A 143 -15.34 25.25 5.59
N ASN A 144 -16.41 25.15 4.80
CA ASN A 144 -16.77 26.08 3.71
C ASN A 144 -15.77 26.11 2.55
N VAL A 145 -15.00 25.03 2.33
CA VAL A 145 -14.21 24.88 1.11
C VAL A 145 -15.12 24.41 -0.01
N ALA A 146 -15.15 25.16 -1.11
CA ALA A 146 -15.90 24.78 -2.30
C ALA A 146 -15.07 23.85 -3.19
N PHE A 147 -15.71 22.80 -3.69
CA PHE A 147 -15.11 21.87 -4.65
C PHE A 147 -15.67 22.15 -6.04
N TYR A 148 -14.77 22.12 -7.03
CA TYR A 148 -15.10 22.34 -8.42
C TYR A 148 -14.43 21.25 -9.24
N MET A 149 -15.22 20.40 -9.89
CA MET A 149 -14.74 19.27 -10.67
C MET A 149 -15.14 19.43 -12.12
N GLU A 150 -14.15 19.71 -12.97
CA GLU A 150 -14.31 19.77 -14.43
C GLU A 150 -13.06 19.24 -15.11
N ASP A 151 -13.26 18.59 -16.25
CA ASP A 151 -12.17 18.02 -17.05
C ASP A 151 -11.24 19.11 -17.59
N GLU A 152 -11.77 20.29 -17.89
CA GLU A 152 -11.04 21.40 -18.50
C GLU A 152 -11.15 22.69 -17.68
N ILE A 153 -10.24 22.87 -16.70
CA ILE A 153 -10.08 24.14 -15.98
C ILE A 153 -8.90 24.92 -16.57
N LYS A 154 -9.17 26.13 -17.07
CA LYS A 154 -8.13 27.03 -17.59
C LYS A 154 -7.55 27.88 -16.47
N LEU A 155 -6.23 27.82 -16.32
CA LEU A 155 -5.47 28.71 -15.45
C LEU A 155 -5.14 29.99 -16.19
N LEU A 156 -5.56 31.15 -15.68
CA LEU A 156 -5.31 32.46 -16.28
C LEU A 156 -4.42 33.31 -15.36
N ASP A 157 -3.59 34.17 -15.96
CA ASP A 157 -2.84 35.20 -15.23
C ASP A 157 -3.74 36.36 -14.81
N GLN A 158 -3.16 37.32 -14.07
CA GLN A 158 -3.85 38.54 -13.62
C GLN A 158 -4.42 39.42 -14.75
N HIS A 159 -4.04 39.18 -16.01
CA HIS A 159 -4.52 39.87 -17.21
C HIS A 159 -5.48 39.00 -18.04
N GLY A 160 -5.90 37.84 -17.53
CA GLY A 160 -6.83 36.94 -18.20
C GLY A 160 -6.21 36.10 -19.32
N ARG A 161 -4.88 36.02 -19.40
CA ARG A 161 -4.18 35.21 -20.41
C ARG A 161 -3.95 33.80 -19.89
N GLU A 162 -4.20 32.81 -20.73
CA GLU A 162 -4.04 31.40 -20.38
C GLU A 162 -2.58 31.03 -20.12
N ILE A 163 -2.33 30.44 -18.95
CA ILE A 163 -1.04 29.94 -18.52
C ILE A 163 -0.93 28.47 -18.94
N LYS A 164 -0.37 28.22 -20.13
CA LYS A 164 -0.26 26.87 -20.69
C LYS A 164 0.81 25.99 -20.02
N ASN A 165 1.79 26.60 -19.37
CA ASN A 165 2.84 25.91 -18.62
C ASN A 165 2.80 26.33 -17.16
N LYS A 166 2.50 25.41 -16.23
CA LYS A 166 2.51 25.67 -14.78
C LYS A 166 3.87 26.27 -14.37
N PRO A 167 3.97 27.56 -14.07
CA PRO A 167 5.26 28.20 -13.83
C PRO A 167 5.80 27.75 -12.47
N LYS A 168 7.13 27.62 -12.36
CA LYS A 168 7.82 27.25 -11.10
C LYS A 168 7.57 28.26 -9.96
N LYS A 169 7.19 29.49 -10.31
CA LYS A 169 6.65 30.52 -9.42
C LYS A 169 5.43 31.11 -10.10
N LEU A 170 4.28 31.00 -9.46
CA LEU A 170 3.04 31.60 -9.96
C LEU A 170 2.98 33.09 -9.60
N PRO A 171 2.25 33.90 -10.39
CA PRO A 171 1.91 35.26 -10.01
C PRO A 171 1.19 35.29 -8.66
N THR A 172 1.29 36.41 -7.94
CA THR A 172 0.66 36.66 -6.64
C THR A 172 -0.86 36.50 -6.67
N PHE A 173 -1.45 36.54 -7.86
CA PHE A 173 -2.87 36.32 -8.11
C PHE A 173 -3.04 35.51 -9.38
N TYR A 174 -3.96 34.56 -9.38
CA TYR A 174 -4.37 33.81 -10.56
C TYR A 174 -5.89 33.70 -10.65
N GLN A 175 -6.39 33.34 -11.82
CA GLN A 175 -7.81 33.04 -12.03
C GLN A 175 -7.97 31.61 -12.55
N LEU A 176 -9.02 30.94 -12.09
CA LEU A 176 -9.50 29.69 -12.69
C LEU A 176 -10.75 30.02 -13.50
N SER A 177 -10.81 29.51 -14.73
CA SER A 177 -11.96 29.66 -15.62
C SER A 177 -12.46 28.29 -16.03
N GLY A 178 -13.73 27.99 -15.76
CA GLY A 178 -14.43 26.80 -16.23
C GLY A 178 -15.80 27.17 -16.84
N GLN A 179 -16.67 26.19 -17.09
CA GLN A 179 -17.98 26.46 -17.72
C GLN A 179 -18.91 27.32 -16.86
N TYR A 180 -18.78 27.30 -15.53
CA TYR A 180 -19.64 28.07 -14.63
C TYR A 180 -19.10 29.47 -14.28
N GLY A 181 -17.96 29.86 -14.85
CA GLY A 181 -17.43 31.21 -14.73
C GLY A 181 -15.96 31.25 -14.31
N LYS A 182 -15.59 32.36 -13.64
CA LYS A 182 -14.22 32.67 -13.23
C LYS A 182 -14.13 32.94 -11.74
N ALA A 183 -13.10 32.40 -11.10
CA ALA A 183 -12.77 32.66 -9.70
C ALA A 183 -11.33 33.15 -9.58
N ARG A 184 -11.11 34.16 -8.72
CA ARG A 184 -9.79 34.74 -8.45
C ARG A 184 -9.26 34.22 -7.12
N PHE A 185 -7.97 33.93 -7.08
CA PHE A 185 -7.29 33.40 -5.91
C PHE A 185 -5.94 34.09 -5.69
N ASP A 186 -5.57 34.20 -4.42
CA ASP A 186 -4.35 34.88 -3.96
C ASP A 186 -3.22 33.90 -3.64
N GLN A 187 -3.54 32.61 -3.45
CA GLN A 187 -2.59 31.57 -3.12
C GLN A 187 -2.87 30.32 -3.92
N PHE A 188 -1.83 29.76 -4.52
CA PHE A 188 -1.91 28.53 -5.29
C PHE A 188 -1.19 27.40 -4.56
N LEU A 189 -1.93 26.33 -4.28
CA LEU A 189 -1.38 25.06 -3.81
C LEU A 189 -1.65 24.02 -4.89
N THR A 190 -0.60 23.29 -5.29
CA THR A 190 -0.73 22.18 -6.25
C THR A 190 -0.13 20.92 -5.66
N SER A 191 -0.85 19.81 -5.85
CA SER A 191 -0.39 18.46 -5.53
C SER A 191 0.63 17.93 -6.55
N GLU A 192 0.76 18.56 -7.72
CA GLU A 192 1.79 18.22 -8.70
C GLU A 192 3.16 18.80 -8.31
N ILE A 193 3.73 18.26 -7.23
CA ILE A 193 5.14 18.44 -6.96
C ILE A 193 5.91 17.61 -8.01
N PRO A 194 6.88 18.19 -8.74
CA PRO A 194 7.74 17.44 -9.66
C PRO A 194 8.77 16.63 -8.85
N ARG A 195 8.29 15.68 -8.04
CA ARG A 195 9.17 14.63 -7.51
C ARG A 195 9.57 13.74 -8.69
N LYS A 196 10.80 13.24 -8.71
CA LYS A 196 11.25 12.22 -9.67
C LYS A 196 10.35 10.98 -9.53
N ARG A 197 9.26 10.93 -10.31
CA ARG A 197 8.34 9.79 -10.30
C ARG A 197 9.05 8.62 -10.96
N GLN A 198 9.11 7.49 -10.26
CA GLN A 198 9.64 6.26 -10.82
C GLN A 198 8.51 5.59 -11.61
N LYS A 199 8.83 5.06 -12.79
CA LYS A 199 7.93 4.15 -13.49
C LYS A 199 7.76 2.89 -12.63
N LYS A 200 6.53 2.43 -12.52
CA LYS A 200 6.11 1.25 -11.77
C LYS A 200 5.13 0.49 -12.62
N TYR A 201 5.17 -0.83 -12.48
CA TYR A 201 4.34 -1.75 -13.22
C TYR A 201 3.37 -2.39 -12.24
N VAL A 202 2.08 -2.28 -12.55
CA VAL A 202 1.02 -2.85 -11.73
C VAL A 202 0.28 -3.86 -12.58
N LYS A 203 0.10 -5.06 -12.06
CA LYS A 203 -0.81 -6.07 -12.59
C LYS A 203 -1.88 -6.33 -11.55
N VAL A 204 -3.12 -6.43 -12.02
CA VAL A 204 -4.32 -6.57 -11.21
C VAL A 204 -5.03 -7.82 -11.67
N LEU A 205 -5.30 -8.73 -10.73
CA LEU A 205 -6.01 -9.97 -10.98
C LEU A 205 -7.30 -10.00 -10.18
N ILE A 206 -8.38 -10.46 -10.80
CA ILE A 206 -9.63 -10.82 -10.11
C ILE A 206 -9.73 -12.33 -10.12
N LEU A 207 -9.85 -12.94 -8.94
CA LEU A 207 -9.92 -14.38 -8.78
C LEU A 207 -11.28 -14.81 -8.23
N SER A 208 -11.73 -15.98 -8.68
CA SER A 208 -12.88 -16.71 -8.12
C SER A 208 -12.52 -17.56 -6.91
N LYS A 209 -11.23 -17.82 -6.68
CA LYS A 209 -10.69 -18.55 -5.53
C LYS A 209 -9.50 -17.79 -4.96
N PRO A 210 -9.30 -17.80 -3.63
CA PRO A 210 -8.18 -17.11 -3.03
C PRO A 210 -6.85 -17.81 -3.32
N LEU A 211 -5.76 -17.05 -3.39
CA LEU A 211 -4.40 -17.62 -3.37
C LEU A 211 -4.08 -18.17 -1.97
N LYS A 212 -4.50 -17.44 -0.93
CA LYS A 212 -4.55 -17.87 0.47
C LYS A 212 -5.77 -17.26 1.14
N GLU A 213 -6.29 -17.89 2.18
CA GLU A 213 -7.43 -17.35 2.93
C GLU A 213 -7.14 -15.96 3.51
N GLY A 214 -8.15 -15.09 3.46
CA GLY A 214 -8.12 -13.73 4.03
C GLY A 214 -7.29 -12.71 3.25
N ASN A 215 -7.10 -11.56 3.90
CA ASN A 215 -6.30 -10.44 3.40
C ASN A 215 -4.83 -10.59 3.84
N PHE A 216 -3.91 -10.49 2.88
CA PHE A 216 -2.49 -10.65 3.18
C PHE A 216 -1.61 -9.85 2.21
N PHE A 217 -0.35 -9.71 2.61
CA PHE A 217 0.71 -9.14 1.78
C PHE A 217 1.89 -10.12 1.64
N ILE A 218 2.53 -10.13 0.47
CA ILE A 218 3.68 -10.96 0.13
C ILE A 218 4.84 -10.06 -0.31
N THR A 219 6.00 -10.28 0.28
CA THR A 219 7.28 -9.86 -0.31
C THR A 219 7.84 -10.99 -1.17
N PHE A 220 7.82 -10.81 -2.50
CA PHE A 220 8.28 -11.83 -3.46
C PHE A 220 9.75 -11.64 -3.84
N SER A 221 10.18 -10.40 -4.02
CA SER A 221 11.58 -10.03 -4.21
C SER A 221 11.79 -8.61 -3.73
N GLN A 222 13.03 -8.11 -3.78
CA GLN A 222 13.32 -6.71 -3.41
C GLN A 222 12.53 -5.67 -4.25
N ASN A 223 11.97 -6.08 -5.38
CA ASN A 223 11.30 -5.19 -6.32
C ASN A 223 9.84 -5.56 -6.59
N ILE A 224 9.34 -6.68 -6.04
CA ILE A 224 7.99 -7.21 -6.30
C ILE A 224 7.25 -7.39 -4.98
N PHE A 225 6.08 -6.78 -4.93
CA PHE A 225 5.16 -6.77 -3.82
C PHE A 225 3.80 -7.27 -4.30
N ILE A 226 3.17 -8.15 -3.54
CA ILE A 226 1.86 -8.70 -3.89
C ILE A 226 0.96 -8.52 -2.70
N PHE A 227 -0.28 -8.10 -2.87
CA PHE A 227 -1.27 -8.20 -1.80
C PHE A 227 -2.62 -8.61 -2.34
N GLN A 228 -3.34 -9.38 -1.53
CA GLN A 228 -4.67 -9.86 -1.82
C GLN A 228 -5.66 -9.16 -0.90
N LEU A 229 -6.75 -8.71 -1.50
CA LEU A 229 -7.93 -8.17 -0.84
C LEU A 229 -9.13 -9.07 -1.12
N ASP A 230 -9.88 -9.42 -0.10
CA ASP A 230 -11.13 -10.15 -0.19
C ASP A 230 -12.33 -9.18 -0.32
N TRP A 231 -13.52 -9.77 -0.42
CA TRP A 231 -14.76 -9.03 -0.59
C TRP A 231 -15.16 -8.16 0.63
N GLU A 232 -14.59 -8.38 1.83
CA GLU A 232 -14.91 -7.59 3.02
C GLU A 232 -14.40 -6.16 2.89
N THR A 233 -13.33 -5.97 2.11
CA THR A 233 -12.79 -4.65 1.74
C THR A 233 -13.74 -3.84 0.84
N ARG A 234 -14.78 -4.47 0.28
CA ARG A 234 -15.77 -3.86 -0.62
C ARG A 234 -15.20 -3.28 -1.92
N VAL A 235 -14.00 -3.68 -2.33
CA VAL A 235 -13.42 -3.32 -3.64
C VAL A 235 -13.73 -4.32 -4.74
N CYS A 236 -14.21 -5.51 -4.39
CA CYS A 236 -14.66 -6.54 -5.33
C CYS A 236 -16.01 -7.16 -4.90
N PRO A 237 -16.71 -7.83 -5.84
CA PRO A 237 -17.94 -8.57 -5.53
C PRO A 237 -17.74 -9.68 -4.49
N THR A 238 -18.85 -10.11 -3.88
CA THR A 238 -18.85 -11.21 -2.91
C THR A 238 -18.28 -12.49 -3.53
N ASN A 239 -17.49 -13.24 -2.75
CA ASN A 239 -16.78 -14.46 -3.16
C ASN A 239 -15.72 -14.25 -4.25
N MET A 240 -15.23 -13.03 -4.44
CA MET A 240 -14.09 -12.74 -5.31
C MET A 240 -12.92 -12.17 -4.50
N PHE A 241 -11.74 -12.25 -5.10
CA PHE A 241 -10.50 -11.75 -4.53
C PHE A 241 -9.80 -10.87 -5.54
N LEU A 242 -9.24 -9.77 -5.06
CA LEU A 242 -8.49 -8.80 -5.83
C LEU A 242 -7.01 -8.94 -5.46
N ILE A 243 -6.15 -9.26 -6.42
CA ILE A 243 -4.71 -9.28 -6.21
C ILE A 243 -4.07 -8.13 -6.96
N TYR A 244 -3.24 -7.38 -6.25
CA TYR A 244 -2.32 -6.42 -6.82
C TYR A 244 -0.91 -7.00 -6.82
N ILE A 245 -0.27 -7.05 -7.99
CA ILE A 245 1.14 -7.34 -8.17
C ILE A 245 1.82 -6.04 -8.57
N PHE A 246 2.70 -5.54 -7.72
CA PHE A 246 3.43 -4.30 -7.91
C PHE A 246 4.90 -4.59 -8.14
N ALA A 247 5.45 -4.06 -9.22
CA ALA A 247 6.85 -4.22 -9.57
C ALA A 247 7.54 -2.89 -9.91
N LYS A 248 8.83 -2.82 -9.57
CA LYS A 248 9.69 -1.69 -9.98
C LYS A 248 10.01 -1.72 -11.48
N ASP A 249 10.25 -2.92 -12.00
CA ASP A 249 10.64 -3.17 -13.39
C ASP A 249 9.48 -3.92 -14.09
N PRO A 250 9.44 -3.94 -15.43
CA PRO A 250 8.44 -4.72 -16.15
C PRO A 250 8.43 -6.16 -15.66
N LEU A 251 7.25 -6.74 -15.50
CA LEU A 251 7.09 -8.15 -15.13
C LEU A 251 7.61 -9.02 -16.27
N GLN A 252 8.80 -9.62 -16.09
CA GLN A 252 9.45 -10.45 -17.11
C GLN A 252 9.10 -11.95 -16.97
N SER A 253 8.74 -12.40 -15.76
CA SER A 253 8.32 -13.77 -15.48
C SER A 253 6.83 -13.86 -15.22
N ASP A 254 6.27 -15.05 -15.46
CA ASP A 254 4.90 -15.41 -15.10
C ASP A 254 4.85 -15.66 -13.58
N ILE A 255 4.80 -14.55 -12.83
CA ILE A 255 4.75 -14.56 -11.37
C ILE A 255 3.55 -15.37 -10.88
N GLU A 256 2.44 -15.39 -11.64
CA GLU A 256 1.26 -16.18 -11.29
C GLU A 256 1.61 -17.67 -11.20
N ASN A 257 2.37 -18.20 -12.17
CA ASN A 257 2.87 -19.57 -12.09
C ASN A 257 3.81 -19.78 -10.91
N GLU A 258 4.73 -18.84 -10.67
CA GLU A 258 5.72 -18.97 -9.59
C GLU A 258 5.06 -19.03 -8.21
N ILE A 259 4.06 -18.18 -7.98
CA ILE A 259 3.30 -18.16 -6.71
C ILE A 259 2.28 -19.30 -6.60
N GLY A 260 2.15 -20.14 -7.63
CA GLY A 260 1.25 -21.29 -7.64
C GLY A 260 -0.22 -20.91 -7.81
N LEU A 261 -0.50 -19.84 -8.56
CA LEU A 261 -1.85 -19.36 -8.80
C LEU A 261 -2.56 -20.26 -9.82
N ASP A 262 -3.79 -20.66 -9.50
CA ASP A 262 -4.64 -21.44 -10.40
C ASP A 262 -5.17 -20.53 -11.51
N HIS A 263 -4.67 -20.69 -12.74
CA HIS A 263 -5.08 -19.87 -13.88
C HIS A 263 -6.56 -20.00 -14.23
N GLU A 264 -7.19 -21.14 -13.93
CA GLU A 264 -8.64 -21.30 -14.12
C GLU A 264 -9.45 -20.42 -13.17
N SER A 265 -8.84 -20.01 -12.05
CA SER A 265 -9.49 -19.12 -11.09
C SER A 265 -9.47 -17.65 -11.51
N ILE A 266 -8.63 -17.25 -12.47
CA ILE A 266 -8.48 -15.87 -12.91
C ILE A 266 -9.66 -15.48 -13.80
N ILE A 267 -10.49 -14.56 -13.32
CA ILE A 267 -11.61 -13.98 -14.06
C ILE A 267 -11.12 -12.84 -14.97
N LEU A 268 -10.21 -12.01 -14.44
CA LEU A 268 -9.73 -10.80 -15.11
C LEU A 268 -8.26 -10.57 -14.77
N SER A 269 -7.48 -10.15 -15.77
CA SER A 269 -6.08 -9.76 -15.63
C SER A 269 -5.84 -8.46 -16.39
N ILE A 270 -5.42 -7.41 -15.70
CA ILE A 270 -5.12 -6.09 -16.26
C ILE A 270 -3.71 -5.67 -15.85
N SER A 271 -2.92 -5.17 -16.81
CA SER A 271 -1.57 -4.64 -16.55
C SER A 271 -1.46 -3.20 -17.02
N PHE A 272 -0.84 -2.34 -16.22
CA PHE A 272 -0.60 -0.94 -16.59
C PHE A 272 0.70 -0.38 -15.99
N GLU A 273 1.24 0.65 -16.66
CA GLU A 273 2.39 1.42 -16.17
C GLU A 273 1.90 2.69 -15.48
N ARG A 274 2.45 3.00 -14.30
CA ARG A 274 2.15 4.23 -13.57
C ARG A 274 3.43 4.91 -13.07
N LYS A 275 3.42 6.24 -13.09
CA LYS A 275 4.45 7.08 -12.48
C LYS A 275 4.10 7.32 -11.01
N ILE A 276 4.76 6.62 -10.09
CA ILE A 276 4.45 6.64 -8.67
C ILE A 276 5.61 7.25 -7.87
N THR A 277 5.28 7.98 -6.82
CA THR A 277 6.25 8.65 -5.92
C THR A 277 6.73 7.76 -4.77
N GLU A 278 5.91 6.82 -4.31
CA GLU A 278 6.15 5.99 -3.13
C GLU A 278 6.00 4.47 -3.43
N PRO A 279 6.62 3.59 -2.63
CA PRO A 279 6.31 2.16 -2.65
C PRO A 279 4.85 1.87 -2.27
N PRO A 280 4.34 0.65 -2.53
CA PRO A 280 2.96 0.27 -2.22
C PRO A 280 2.70 0.08 -0.72
N ILE A 281 3.69 0.36 0.15
CA ILE A 281 3.60 0.34 1.62
C ILE A 281 4.50 1.43 2.22
#